data_AF-A0A6J1P6T4-F1
#
_entry.id   AF-A0A6J1P6T4-F1
#
_cell.length_a   1.000
_cell.length_b   1.000
_cell.length_c   1.000
_cell.angle_alpha   90.00
_cell.angle_beta   90.00
_cell.angle_gamma   90.00
#
_symmetry.space_group_name_H-M   'P 1'
#
loop_
_entity.id
_entity.type
_entity.pdbx_description
1 polymer ?
#
loop_
_entity_poly.entity_id
_entity_poly.type
_entity_poly.pdbx_seq_one_letter_code
_entity_poly.pdbx_strand_id
1 'polypeptide(L)'
;ALISLFGRQFLVAISSAALENDIYVVINVEELLDCSSGAVDGETCPEEKAYVFNTNVVFNRTGAVINRYRKINLFGETTRTPAFTPELGMFETDFGVTFGHCTCFDLLFQVPAIQLVQKYNITDIVSPIRWYSEMPFLSAVSVQQAYASVMDVNLLAAGANDVEKGRSGSGIYSGRNGALLSVMTGIPTTQLLVARIPKIPGRVIGAIQGPIYNEPSDQDGLHHTTDLSIPFHKTRLLRPDTEYEFTLFDKDVVCNFNLKFTNRNGTKNYRYRAAAFSGVRTYNGFASGGSRLCAIYACANNTIESCGQRYA
;
A
#
# COMPACT_ATOMS: atom_id res chain seq x y z
N ALA A 1 21.07 5.40 22.77
CA ALA A 1 20.37 6.49 22.05
C ALA A 1 19.04 6.79 22.74
N LEU A 2 18.79 8.05 23.12
CA LEU A 2 17.66 8.48 23.94
C LEU A 2 16.34 8.50 23.14
N ILE A 3 15.62 7.38 23.18
CA ILE A 3 14.17 7.40 23.04
C ILE A 3 13.64 8.15 24.27
N SER A 4 12.80 9.17 24.07
CA SER A 4 12.22 9.99 25.14
C SER A 4 11.58 9.12 26.23
N LEU A 5 11.48 9.61 27.47
CA LEU A 5 10.91 8.86 28.62
C LEU A 5 9.53 8.26 28.32
N PHE A 6 8.70 8.94 27.50
CA PHE A 6 7.43 8.42 27.01
C PHE A 6 7.58 7.34 25.92
N GLY A 7 8.53 7.49 25.01
CA GLY A 7 8.80 6.47 23.98
C GLY A 7 9.37 5.17 24.56
N ARG A 8 10.13 5.22 25.66
CA ARG A 8 10.65 4.02 26.33
C ARG A 8 9.55 3.18 26.96
N GLN A 9 8.61 3.79 27.68
CA GLN A 9 7.53 3.05 28.34
C GLN A 9 6.62 2.35 27.34
N PHE A 10 6.28 3.02 26.23
CA PHE A 10 5.48 2.42 25.17
C PHE A 10 6.16 1.20 24.55
N LEU A 11 7.46 1.29 24.21
CA LEU A 11 8.18 0.15 23.63
C LEU A 11 8.36 -1.00 24.63
N VAL A 12 8.52 -0.71 25.92
CA VAL A 12 8.52 -1.75 26.97
C VAL A 12 7.16 -2.44 27.03
N ALA A 13 6.05 -1.71 26.96
CA ALA A 13 4.72 -2.32 26.97
C ALA A 13 4.49 -3.25 25.76
N ILE A 14 4.92 -2.85 24.56
CA ILE A 14 4.84 -3.70 23.36
C ILE A 14 5.77 -4.92 23.48
N SER A 15 6.98 -4.72 24.02
CA SER A 15 7.95 -5.80 24.30
C SER A 15 7.37 -6.84 25.27
N SER A 16 6.79 -6.40 26.39
CA SER A 16 6.12 -7.27 27.35
C SER A 16 4.93 -8.00 26.71
N ALA A 17 4.09 -7.30 25.94
CA ALA A 17 2.96 -7.93 25.27
C ALA A 17 3.40 -8.99 24.24
N ALA A 18 4.47 -8.76 23.50
CA ALA A 18 5.05 -9.75 22.58
C ALA A 18 5.56 -10.98 23.32
N LEU A 19 6.24 -10.79 24.45
CA LEU A 19 6.73 -11.86 25.33
C LEU A 19 5.60 -12.67 25.95
N GLU A 20 4.62 -12.01 26.55
CA GLU A 20 3.50 -12.64 27.26
C GLU A 20 2.59 -13.46 26.32
N ASN A 21 2.54 -13.10 25.04
CA ASN A 21 1.67 -13.73 24.03
C ASN A 21 2.42 -14.59 23.02
N ASP A 22 3.74 -14.78 23.17
CA ASP A 22 4.57 -15.61 22.28
C ASP A 22 4.37 -15.29 20.78
N ILE A 23 4.37 -13.99 20.45
CA ILE A 23 4.02 -13.49 19.11
C ILE A 23 5.05 -12.48 18.58
N TYR A 24 5.34 -12.55 17.29
CA TYR A 24 6.08 -11.50 16.59
C TYR A 24 5.19 -10.27 16.40
N VAL A 25 5.72 -9.09 16.71
CA VAL A 25 4.97 -7.83 16.59
C VAL A 25 5.76 -6.86 15.72
N VAL A 26 5.09 -6.28 14.71
CA VAL A 26 5.65 -5.23 13.86
C VAL A 26 4.83 -3.98 14.07
N ILE A 27 5.48 -2.91 14.52
CA ILE A 27 4.85 -1.60 14.73
C ILE A 27 5.53 -0.54 13.89
N ASN A 28 4.83 0.57 13.64
CA ASN A 28 5.38 1.77 13.03
C ASN A 28 5.34 2.93 14.04
N VAL A 29 6.47 3.60 14.23
CA VAL A 29 6.66 4.64 15.23
C VAL A 29 7.40 5.84 14.64
N GLU A 30 7.37 6.94 15.39
CA GLU A 30 8.28 8.06 15.19
C GLU A 30 9.57 7.79 15.97
N GLU A 31 10.72 7.78 15.29
CA GLU A 31 12.03 7.60 15.89
C GLU A 31 12.78 8.93 15.93
N LEU A 32 13.22 9.35 17.11
CA LEU A 32 14.10 10.50 17.30
C LEU A 32 15.55 10.02 17.43
N LEU A 33 16.42 10.47 16.52
CA LEU A 33 17.87 10.34 16.61
C LEU A 33 18.46 11.71 16.93
N ASP A 34 18.90 11.90 18.16
CA ASP A 34 19.56 13.13 18.58
C ASP A 34 21.08 13.05 18.31
N CYS A 35 21.54 13.76 17.27
CA CYS A 35 22.96 13.84 16.92
C CYS A 35 23.63 15.12 17.44
N SER A 36 22.99 15.86 18.35
CA SER A 36 23.51 17.17 18.82
C SER A 36 24.82 17.06 19.62
N SER A 37 25.23 15.85 20.01
CA SER A 37 26.50 15.58 20.72
C SER A 37 27.56 14.91 19.84
N GLY A 38 27.43 14.96 18.50
CA GLY A 38 28.50 14.63 17.55
C GLY A 38 28.61 13.16 17.09
N ALA A 39 28.31 12.17 17.93
CA ALA A 39 28.22 10.77 17.51
C ALA A 39 27.24 9.98 18.40
N VAL A 40 26.41 9.16 17.76
CA VAL A 40 25.54 8.19 18.44
C VAL A 40 26.06 6.80 18.10
N ASP A 41 26.24 5.93 19.10
CA ASP A 41 26.76 4.57 18.89
C ASP A 41 26.04 3.85 17.74
N GLY A 42 26.83 3.43 16.75
CA GLY A 42 26.33 2.69 15.59
C GLY A 42 25.62 3.52 14.52
N GLU A 43 25.58 4.85 14.63
CA GLU A 43 24.88 5.73 13.69
C GLU A 43 25.84 6.83 13.17
N THR A 44 25.90 7.01 11.86
CA THR A 44 26.65 8.12 11.25
C THR A 44 25.68 9.24 10.91
N CYS A 45 25.75 10.35 11.64
CA CYS A 45 24.88 11.50 11.43
C CYS A 45 25.48 12.44 10.37
N PRO A 46 24.68 12.93 9.39
CA PRO A 46 25.16 13.89 8.40
C PRO A 46 25.53 15.26 8.99
N GLU A 47 24.84 15.67 10.05
CA GLU A 47 24.97 16.98 10.71
C GLU A 47 24.65 16.84 12.21
N GLU A 48 25.15 17.76 13.03
CA GLU A 48 24.92 17.86 14.48
C GLU A 48 23.52 18.41 14.80
N LYS A 49 22.48 17.64 14.50
CA LYS A 49 21.08 18.00 14.80
C LYS A 49 20.24 16.78 15.14
N ALA A 50 19.02 17.01 15.61
CA ALA A 50 18.04 15.96 15.79
C ALA A 50 17.35 15.58 14.47
N TYR A 51 17.18 14.29 14.23
CA TYR A 51 16.46 13.73 13.09
C TYR A 51 15.26 12.94 13.58
N VAL A 52 14.15 13.08 12.85
CA VAL A 52 12.91 12.37 13.13
C VAL A 52 12.60 11.45 11.95
N PHE A 53 12.46 10.16 12.19
CA PHE A 53 12.20 9.16 11.16
C PHE A 53 10.83 8.51 11.33
N ASN A 54 10.26 8.07 10.20
CA ASN A 54 9.16 7.10 10.20
C ASN A 54 9.78 5.70 10.22
N THR A 55 9.56 4.95 11.28
CA THR A 55 10.36 3.75 11.57
C THR A 55 9.48 2.55 11.91
N ASN A 56 9.66 1.43 11.20
CA ASN A 56 9.16 0.14 11.64
C ASN A 56 10.10 -0.47 12.68
N VAL A 57 9.54 -1.09 13.71
CA VAL A 57 10.26 -1.85 14.74
C VAL A 57 9.66 -3.24 14.84
N VAL A 58 10.52 -4.25 14.89
CA VAL A 58 10.13 -5.66 14.94
C VAL A 58 10.53 -6.25 16.29
N PHE A 59 9.55 -6.77 17.01
CA PHE A 59 9.71 -7.53 18.25
C PHE A 59 9.55 -9.01 17.94
N ASN A 60 10.43 -9.84 18.49
CA ASN A 60 10.27 -11.29 18.47
C ASN A 60 9.42 -11.78 19.65
N ARG A 61 9.22 -13.09 19.71
CA ARG A 61 8.50 -13.80 20.78
C ARG A 61 9.07 -13.65 22.18
N THR A 62 10.34 -13.26 22.32
CA THR A 62 10.97 -13.00 23.62
C THR A 62 10.86 -11.53 24.03
N GLY A 63 10.09 -10.72 23.30
CA GLY A 63 9.98 -9.28 23.49
C GLY A 63 11.22 -8.50 23.03
N ALA A 64 12.21 -9.13 22.41
CA ALA A 64 13.42 -8.46 21.96
C ALA A 64 13.19 -7.71 20.65
N VAL A 65 13.74 -6.51 20.52
CA VAL A 65 13.79 -5.79 19.25
C VAL A 65 14.86 -6.44 18.37
N ILE A 66 14.44 -7.04 17.25
CA ILE A 66 15.33 -7.81 16.36
C ILE A 66 15.60 -7.10 15.03
N ASN A 67 14.78 -6.12 14.65
CA ASN A 67 15.01 -5.34 13.45
C ASN A 67 14.32 -3.98 13.51
N ARG A 68 14.88 -3.02 12.77
CA ARG A 68 14.41 -1.64 12.64
C ARG A 68 14.58 -1.21 11.19
N TYR A 69 13.57 -0.54 10.63
CA TYR A 69 13.59 -0.01 9.26
C TYR A 69 13.09 1.43 9.23
N ARG A 70 13.91 2.35 8.74
CA ARG A 70 13.50 3.74 8.50
C ARG A 70 12.95 3.85 7.07
N LYS A 71 11.77 4.46 6.94
CA LYS A 71 11.08 4.65 5.66
C LYS A 71 11.97 5.41 4.67
N ILE A 72 12.05 4.91 3.44
CA ILE A 72 12.91 5.48 2.39
C ILE A 72 12.13 6.50 1.56
N ASN A 73 10.92 6.15 1.10
CA ASN A 73 10.16 6.99 0.18
C ASN A 73 9.07 7.77 0.92
N LEU A 74 9.39 9.00 1.32
CA LEU A 74 8.41 9.90 1.97
C LEU A 74 7.30 10.34 1.00
N PHE A 75 6.11 10.56 1.55
CA PHE A 75 4.91 11.07 0.90
C PHE A 75 4.42 12.35 1.61
N GLY A 76 5.21 13.41 1.48
CA GLY A 76 4.88 14.73 2.05
C GLY A 76 5.05 14.85 3.57
N GLU A 77 5.75 13.93 4.24
CA GLU A 77 6.06 14.05 5.67
C GLU A 77 7.19 15.08 5.92
N THR A 78 6.88 16.37 5.83
CA THR A 78 7.86 17.49 5.92
C THR A 78 8.66 17.56 7.23
N THR A 79 8.13 16.97 8.30
CA THR A 79 8.78 16.91 9.62
C THR A 79 9.63 15.66 9.81
N ARG A 80 9.74 14.80 8.78
CA ARG A 80 10.46 13.53 8.82
C ARG A 80 11.66 13.60 7.89
N THR A 81 12.68 12.85 8.26
CA THR A 81 13.88 12.61 7.47
C THR A 81 13.73 11.25 6.78
N PRO A 82 14.03 11.14 5.47
CA PRO A 82 14.16 9.82 4.84
C PRO A 82 15.35 9.08 5.44
N ALA A 83 15.37 7.75 5.35
CA ALA A 83 16.54 6.98 5.77
C ALA A 83 17.84 7.51 5.12
N PHE A 84 18.88 7.70 5.92
CA PHE A 84 20.18 8.20 5.42
C PHE A 84 20.79 7.27 4.37
N THR A 85 20.68 5.97 4.63
CA THR A 85 21.07 4.88 3.75
C THR A 85 19.85 4.00 3.47
N PRO A 86 19.68 3.49 2.24
CA PRO A 86 18.56 2.61 1.90
C PRO A 86 18.78 1.19 2.43
N GLU A 87 18.88 1.06 3.75
CA GLU A 87 18.97 -0.24 4.41
C GLU A 87 17.62 -0.94 4.35
N LEU A 88 17.62 -2.14 3.79
CA LEU A 88 16.41 -2.93 3.62
C LEU A 88 16.04 -3.61 4.94
N GLY A 89 14.80 -3.43 5.38
CA GLY A 89 14.28 -4.09 6.57
C GLY A 89 14.03 -5.57 6.30
N MET A 90 14.84 -6.46 6.90
CA MET A 90 14.66 -7.91 6.84
C MET A 90 14.87 -8.55 8.22
N PHE A 91 14.06 -9.54 8.57
CA PHE A 91 14.21 -10.28 9.82
C PHE A 91 13.82 -11.75 9.67
N GLU A 92 14.54 -12.61 10.38
CA GLU A 92 14.30 -14.05 10.40
C GLU A 92 13.34 -14.43 11.53
N THR A 93 12.57 -15.50 11.31
CA THR A 93 11.68 -16.07 12.32
C THR A 93 12.05 -17.49 12.68
N ASP A 94 11.69 -17.91 13.89
CA ASP A 94 11.88 -19.27 14.39
C ASP A 94 11.03 -20.32 13.64
N PHE A 95 10.00 -19.89 12.92
CA PHE A 95 9.22 -20.72 12.02
C PHE A 95 9.78 -20.74 10.59
N GLY A 96 11.02 -20.31 10.36
CA GLY A 96 11.75 -20.51 9.11
C GLY A 96 11.22 -19.69 7.94
N VAL A 97 10.74 -18.47 8.21
CA VAL A 97 10.39 -17.48 7.19
C VAL A 97 11.25 -16.24 7.43
N THR A 98 11.83 -15.69 6.37
CA THR A 98 12.48 -14.38 6.43
C THR A 98 11.50 -13.35 5.87
N PHE A 99 11.12 -12.40 6.72
CA PHE A 99 10.24 -11.32 6.31
C PHE A 99 11.05 -10.12 5.84
N GLY A 100 10.60 -9.50 4.75
CA GLY A 100 10.93 -8.14 4.40
C GLY A 100 9.87 -7.20 4.95
N HIS A 101 10.24 -5.96 5.24
CA HIS A 101 9.26 -4.94 5.60
C HIS A 101 9.56 -3.59 4.97
N CYS A 102 8.49 -2.94 4.56
CA CYS A 102 8.50 -1.62 3.92
C CYS A 102 7.22 -0.87 4.30
N THR A 103 7.19 0.45 4.13
CA THR A 103 6.14 1.28 4.72
C THR A 103 5.41 2.10 3.66
N CYS A 104 4.09 1.86 3.53
CA CYS A 104 3.18 2.70 2.76
C CYS A 104 3.69 2.97 1.33
N PHE A 105 4.07 4.22 1.02
CA PHE A 105 4.49 4.68 -0.30
C PHE A 105 5.66 3.90 -0.89
N ASP A 106 6.49 3.27 -0.05
CA ASP A 106 7.58 2.36 -0.48
C ASP A 106 7.13 1.27 -1.47
N LEU A 107 5.87 0.81 -1.39
CA LEU A 107 5.33 -0.22 -2.29
C LEU A 107 5.36 0.16 -3.78
N LEU A 108 5.46 1.45 -4.10
CA LEU A 108 5.49 1.95 -5.48
C LEU A 108 6.92 2.11 -6.02
N PHE A 109 7.95 1.79 -5.24
CA PHE A 109 9.35 2.08 -5.58
C PHE A 109 10.18 0.82 -5.72
N GLN A 110 11.24 0.94 -6.52
CA GLN A 110 12.21 -0.14 -6.68
C GLN A 110 12.91 -0.48 -5.36
N VAL A 111 13.18 0.53 -4.53
CA VAL A 111 13.78 0.39 -3.21
C VAL A 111 12.79 0.88 -2.16
N PRO A 112 12.44 0.10 -1.13
CA PRO A 112 12.89 -1.27 -0.88
C PRO A 112 12.07 -2.36 -1.60
N ALA A 113 10.83 -2.06 -2.02
CA ALA A 113 9.80 -3.07 -2.22
C ALA A 113 10.18 -4.11 -3.30
N ILE A 114 10.62 -3.66 -4.48
CA ILE A 114 11.05 -4.59 -5.54
C ILE A 114 12.36 -5.30 -5.18
N GLN A 115 13.35 -4.59 -4.62
CA GLN A 115 14.66 -5.17 -4.30
C GLN A 115 14.61 -6.23 -3.21
N LEU A 116 13.77 -6.06 -2.18
CA LEU A 116 13.55 -7.11 -1.15
C LEU A 116 13.25 -8.46 -1.81
N VAL A 117 12.36 -8.47 -2.80
CA VAL A 117 11.96 -9.70 -3.49
C VAL A 117 13.02 -10.13 -4.50
N GLN A 118 13.40 -9.26 -5.45
CA GLN A 118 14.21 -9.67 -6.59
C GLN A 118 15.70 -9.89 -6.26
N LYS A 119 16.24 -9.16 -5.28
CA LYS A 119 17.66 -9.23 -4.93
C LYS A 119 17.93 -10.14 -3.74
N TYR A 120 16.98 -10.22 -2.79
CA TYR A 120 17.15 -10.98 -1.56
C TYR A 120 16.23 -12.20 -1.46
N ASN A 121 15.44 -12.49 -2.51
CA ASN A 121 14.53 -13.63 -2.58
C ASN A 121 13.53 -13.69 -1.42
N ILE A 122 13.11 -12.53 -0.91
CA ILE A 122 12.10 -12.45 0.13
C ILE A 122 10.72 -12.72 -0.46
N THR A 123 10.01 -13.69 0.11
CA THR A 123 8.67 -14.11 -0.32
C THR A 123 7.56 -13.62 0.59
N ASP A 124 7.89 -13.05 1.74
CA ASP A 124 6.94 -12.67 2.78
C ASP A 124 7.22 -11.23 3.20
N ILE A 125 6.24 -10.35 2.98
CA ILE A 125 6.36 -8.92 3.21
C ILE A 125 5.32 -8.49 4.24
N VAL A 126 5.76 -7.74 5.25
CA VAL A 126 4.85 -7.00 6.14
C VAL A 126 4.93 -5.51 5.83
N SER A 127 3.78 -4.84 5.82
CA SER A 127 3.73 -3.41 5.52
C SER A 127 2.70 -2.71 6.41
N PRO A 128 3.17 -1.95 7.42
CA PRO A 128 2.36 -0.92 8.06
C PRO A 128 2.06 0.20 7.05
N ILE A 129 0.78 0.55 6.92
CA ILE A 129 0.33 1.45 5.85
C ILE A 129 -0.63 2.50 6.41
N ARG A 130 -0.42 3.76 6.01
CA ARG A 130 -1.36 4.87 6.18
C ARG A 130 -1.59 5.50 4.81
N TRP A 131 -2.33 4.79 3.97
CA TRP A 131 -2.47 5.08 2.55
C TRP A 131 -3.50 6.16 2.30
N TYR A 132 -3.21 7.10 1.41
CA TYR A 132 -4.20 8.02 0.87
C TYR A 132 -4.70 7.45 -0.44
N SER A 133 -5.95 6.99 -0.45
CA SER A 133 -6.49 6.34 -1.63
C SER A 133 -6.84 7.37 -2.71
N GLU A 134 -6.34 7.12 -3.93
CA GLU A 134 -6.59 7.93 -5.12
C GLU A 134 -7.25 7.06 -6.19
N MET A 135 -8.37 7.52 -6.73
CA MET A 135 -9.11 6.83 -7.77
C MET A 135 -8.59 7.17 -9.16
N PRO A 136 -8.63 6.22 -10.11
CA PRO A 136 -9.11 4.85 -9.96
C PRO A 136 -8.00 3.83 -9.62
N PHE A 137 -6.73 4.22 -9.62
CA PHE A 137 -5.60 3.28 -9.69
C PHE A 137 -4.84 3.03 -8.38
N LEU A 138 -5.03 3.88 -7.37
CA LEU A 138 -4.27 3.80 -6.11
C LEU A 138 -5.21 3.69 -4.90
N SER A 139 -6.25 2.85 -4.96
CA SER A 139 -6.91 2.43 -3.73
C SER A 139 -5.98 1.51 -2.94
N ALA A 140 -5.95 1.62 -1.61
CA ALA A 140 -4.99 0.89 -0.79
C ALA A 140 -5.00 -0.63 -1.07
N VAL A 141 -6.19 -1.25 -1.07
CA VAL A 141 -6.31 -2.71 -1.29
C VAL A 141 -5.97 -3.11 -2.72
N SER A 142 -6.19 -2.24 -3.73
CA SER A 142 -5.81 -2.56 -5.12
C SER A 142 -4.30 -2.56 -5.30
N VAL A 143 -3.60 -1.59 -4.70
CA VAL A 143 -2.13 -1.49 -4.76
C VAL A 143 -1.49 -2.66 -4.01
N GLN A 144 -1.99 -2.97 -2.81
CA GLN A 144 -1.52 -4.11 -2.02
C GLN A 144 -1.70 -5.43 -2.79
N GLN A 145 -2.89 -5.66 -3.35
CA GLN A 145 -3.20 -6.81 -4.20
C GLN A 145 -2.30 -6.90 -5.43
N ALA A 146 -2.11 -5.78 -6.14
CA ALA A 146 -1.29 -5.72 -7.34
C ALA A 146 0.17 -6.04 -7.01
N TYR A 147 0.72 -5.44 -5.96
CA TYR A 147 2.08 -5.73 -5.50
C TYR A 147 2.26 -7.21 -5.15
N ALA A 148 1.38 -7.77 -4.31
CA ALA A 148 1.44 -9.17 -3.90
C ALA A 148 1.38 -10.13 -5.11
N SER A 149 0.51 -9.84 -6.08
CA SER A 149 0.35 -10.67 -7.28
C SER A 149 1.51 -10.54 -8.26
N VAL A 150 2.03 -9.33 -8.50
CA VAL A 150 3.10 -9.08 -9.48
C VAL A 150 4.44 -9.60 -8.95
N MET A 151 4.70 -9.38 -7.66
CA MET A 151 5.93 -9.86 -7.01
C MET A 151 5.83 -11.33 -6.57
N ASP A 152 4.64 -11.92 -6.64
CA ASP A 152 4.32 -13.29 -6.22
C ASP A 152 4.73 -13.57 -4.75
N VAL A 153 4.33 -12.68 -3.85
CA VAL A 153 4.68 -12.72 -2.41
C VAL A 153 3.46 -12.85 -1.52
N ASN A 154 3.66 -13.34 -0.31
CA ASN A 154 2.73 -13.08 0.78
C ASN A 154 2.89 -11.63 1.22
N LEU A 155 1.78 -10.92 1.38
CA LEU A 155 1.76 -9.54 1.88
C LEU A 155 0.79 -9.42 3.05
N LEU A 156 1.27 -8.92 4.18
CA LEU A 156 0.47 -8.55 5.33
C LEU A 156 0.47 -7.02 5.44
N ALA A 157 -0.61 -6.40 5.00
CA ALA A 157 -0.78 -4.96 4.96
C ALA A 157 -1.71 -4.48 6.09
N ALA A 158 -1.13 -3.80 7.07
CA ALA A 158 -1.86 -3.24 8.22
C ALA A 158 -2.17 -1.76 7.97
N GLY A 159 -3.37 -1.47 7.48
CA GLY A 159 -3.85 -0.13 7.15
C GLY A 159 -4.45 0.61 8.34
N ALA A 160 -4.18 1.92 8.43
CA ALA A 160 -4.90 2.81 9.31
C ALA A 160 -6.37 3.02 8.84
N ASN A 161 -7.27 3.24 9.78
CA ASN A 161 -8.65 3.65 9.51
C ASN A 161 -8.86 5.10 9.99
N ASP A 162 -8.87 6.02 9.03
CA ASP A 162 -9.10 7.46 9.19
C ASP A 162 -9.83 7.92 7.93
N VAL A 163 -11.12 7.57 7.92
CA VAL A 163 -12.03 7.63 6.76
C VAL A 163 -12.14 9.04 6.20
N GLU A 164 -12.26 10.05 7.06
CA GLU A 164 -12.36 11.46 6.65
C GLU A 164 -11.17 11.92 5.81
N LYS A 165 -10.00 11.32 6.02
CA LYS A 165 -8.77 11.61 5.27
C LYS A 165 -8.49 10.60 4.15
N GLY A 166 -9.45 9.75 3.81
CA GLY A 166 -9.32 8.76 2.73
C GLY A 166 -8.42 7.57 3.07
N ARG A 167 -8.18 7.32 4.36
CA ARG A 167 -7.28 6.28 4.84
C ARG A 167 -8.09 5.10 5.32
N SER A 168 -8.04 4.03 4.54
CA SER A 168 -8.69 2.76 4.81
C SER A 168 -8.03 1.72 3.91
N GLY A 169 -8.15 0.44 4.25
CA GLY A 169 -7.59 -0.65 3.44
C GLY A 169 -6.49 -1.43 4.15
N SER A 170 -6.87 -2.60 4.65
CA SER A 170 -5.97 -3.60 5.22
C SER A 170 -6.16 -4.93 4.49
N GLY A 171 -5.15 -5.78 4.45
CA GLY A 171 -5.31 -7.10 3.86
C GLY A 171 -4.16 -8.06 4.09
N ILE A 172 -4.47 -9.33 3.84
CA ILE A 172 -3.57 -10.47 3.85
C ILE A 172 -3.68 -11.08 2.45
N TYR A 173 -2.58 -11.10 1.72
CA TYR A 173 -2.52 -11.53 0.33
C TYR A 173 -1.51 -12.69 0.19
N SER A 174 -1.72 -13.58 -0.78
CA SER A 174 -0.79 -14.69 -1.05
C SER A 174 -0.57 -14.89 -2.53
N GLY A 175 0.52 -14.32 -3.04
CA GLY A 175 0.95 -14.41 -4.44
C GLY A 175 -0.18 -14.05 -5.41
N ARG A 176 -0.27 -14.82 -6.50
CA ARG A 176 -1.31 -14.64 -7.53
C ARG A 176 -2.73 -15.06 -7.13
N ASN A 177 -2.91 -15.72 -5.97
CA ASN A 177 -4.26 -15.97 -5.45
C ASN A 177 -4.92 -14.68 -4.95
N GLY A 178 -4.11 -13.67 -4.65
CA GLY A 178 -4.59 -12.40 -4.15
C GLY A 178 -5.04 -12.42 -2.70
N ALA A 179 -6.06 -11.61 -2.40
CA ALA A 179 -6.53 -11.36 -1.06
C ALA A 179 -7.11 -12.64 -0.44
N LEU A 180 -6.43 -13.17 0.58
CA LEU A 180 -7.00 -14.17 1.48
C LEU A 180 -8.08 -13.54 2.36
N LEU A 181 -7.80 -12.30 2.79
CA LEU A 181 -8.70 -11.38 3.49
C LEU A 181 -8.28 -9.96 3.12
N SER A 182 -9.24 -9.07 2.87
CA SER A 182 -8.96 -7.65 2.75
C SER A 182 -10.21 -6.86 3.10
N VAL A 183 -10.05 -5.70 3.73
CA VAL A 183 -11.16 -4.82 4.07
C VAL A 183 -10.78 -3.38 3.76
N MET A 184 -11.67 -2.68 3.09
CA MET A 184 -11.61 -1.24 2.86
C MET A 184 -13.01 -0.70 3.06
N THR A 185 -13.19 0.08 4.11
CA THR A 185 -14.49 0.65 4.50
C THR A 185 -14.43 2.17 4.49
N GLY A 186 -15.54 2.81 4.13
CA GLY A 186 -15.75 4.24 4.32
C GLY A 186 -16.52 4.58 5.59
N ILE A 187 -16.59 3.65 6.55
CA ILE A 187 -17.10 3.90 7.90
C ILE A 187 -15.97 3.68 8.91
N PRO A 188 -15.81 4.55 9.93
CA PRO A 188 -14.83 4.35 10.97
C PRO A 188 -14.98 2.98 11.65
N THR A 189 -13.89 2.22 11.72
CA THR A 189 -13.88 0.87 12.29
C THR A 189 -12.49 0.45 12.74
N THR A 190 -12.43 -0.49 13.67
CA THR A 190 -11.21 -1.18 14.08
C THR A 190 -11.44 -2.67 13.90
N GLN A 191 -10.61 -3.32 13.08
CA GLN A 191 -10.76 -4.74 12.76
C GLN A 191 -9.43 -5.49 12.86
N LEU A 192 -9.49 -6.70 13.41
CA LEU A 192 -8.40 -7.67 13.40
C LEU A 192 -8.65 -8.68 12.28
N LEU A 193 -7.73 -8.77 11.32
CA LEU A 193 -7.76 -9.79 10.26
C LEU A 193 -6.86 -10.96 10.65
N VAL A 194 -7.40 -12.18 10.62
CA VAL A 194 -6.66 -13.40 10.95
C VAL A 194 -6.84 -14.41 9.83
N ALA A 195 -5.73 -14.89 9.27
CA ALA A 195 -5.74 -15.94 8.26
C ALA A 195 -4.56 -16.90 8.44
N ARG A 196 -4.73 -18.13 7.96
CA ARG A 196 -3.62 -19.08 7.79
C ARG A 196 -2.96 -18.83 6.44
N ILE A 197 -1.70 -18.45 6.46
CA ILE A 197 -0.92 -18.10 5.26
C ILE A 197 0.09 -19.23 4.98
N PRO A 198 0.20 -19.73 3.74
CA PRO A 198 1.23 -20.71 3.40
C PRO A 198 2.61 -20.04 3.38
N LYS A 199 3.67 -20.72 3.83
CA LYS A 199 5.05 -20.20 3.72
C LYS A 199 5.54 -20.04 2.27
N ILE A 200 4.87 -20.70 1.33
CA ILE A 200 5.12 -20.56 -0.10
C ILE A 200 3.91 -19.81 -0.67
N PRO A 201 4.08 -18.59 -1.22
CA PRO A 201 2.99 -17.81 -1.78
C PRO A 201 2.13 -18.61 -2.77
N GLY A 202 0.82 -18.39 -2.73
CA GLY A 202 -0.15 -19.05 -3.61
C GLY A 202 -0.51 -20.50 -3.25
N ARG A 203 0.21 -21.18 -2.35
CA ARG A 203 -0.11 -22.56 -1.93
C ARG A 203 -1.15 -22.62 -0.81
N VAL A 204 -2.25 -21.91 -0.98
CA VAL A 204 -3.30 -21.77 0.03
C VAL A 204 -4.04 -23.11 0.21
N ILE A 205 -4.24 -23.52 1.46
CA ILE A 205 -5.02 -24.71 1.82
C ILE A 205 -6.30 -24.26 2.52
N GLY A 206 -7.45 -24.69 2.01
CA GLY A 206 -8.77 -24.35 2.55
C GLY A 206 -9.45 -23.20 1.82
N ALA A 207 -10.54 -22.71 2.40
CA ALA A 207 -11.35 -21.67 1.79
C ALA A 207 -10.71 -20.28 1.95
N ILE A 208 -10.70 -19.51 0.85
CA ILE A 208 -10.37 -18.08 0.86
C ILE A 208 -11.59 -17.32 1.40
N GLN A 209 -11.37 -16.46 2.40
CA GLN A 209 -12.44 -15.79 3.13
C GLN A 209 -12.75 -14.38 2.60
N GLY A 210 -11.78 -13.75 1.93
CA GLY A 210 -11.90 -12.38 1.44
C GLY A 210 -12.15 -12.28 -0.06
N PRO A 211 -12.26 -11.04 -0.58
CA PRO A 211 -12.34 -9.77 0.14
C PRO A 211 -13.60 -9.63 1.02
N ILE A 212 -13.52 -8.86 2.10
CA ILE A 212 -14.69 -8.43 2.87
C ILE A 212 -15.29 -7.21 2.16
N TYR A 213 -16.48 -7.38 1.60
CA TYR A 213 -17.22 -6.32 0.95
C TYR A 213 -18.17 -5.66 1.95
N ASN A 214 -18.12 -4.33 2.02
CA ASN A 214 -19.09 -3.52 2.74
C ASN A 214 -20.21 -3.11 1.77
N GLU A 215 -21.30 -2.56 2.31
CA GLU A 215 -22.35 -2.01 1.45
C GLU A 215 -21.77 -0.88 0.59
N PRO A 216 -22.17 -0.75 -0.68
CA PRO A 216 -21.63 0.28 -1.56
C PRO A 216 -21.78 1.69 -0.98
N SER A 217 -22.87 1.98 -0.25
CA SER A 217 -23.12 3.26 0.42
C SER A 217 -22.11 3.57 1.53
N ASP A 218 -21.55 2.54 2.18
CA ASP A 218 -20.57 2.73 3.25
C ASP A 218 -19.30 3.37 2.72
N GLN A 219 -19.02 3.22 1.42
CA GLN A 219 -17.87 3.82 0.77
C GLN A 219 -18.06 5.31 0.46
N ASP A 220 -19.28 5.86 0.57
CA ASP A 220 -19.55 7.27 0.28
C ASP A 220 -18.95 8.19 1.36
N GLY A 221 -18.68 7.64 2.56
CA GLY A 221 -17.91 8.33 3.59
C GLY A 221 -16.40 8.37 3.33
N LEU A 222 -15.89 7.55 2.41
CA LEU A 222 -14.45 7.47 2.14
C LEU A 222 -14.02 8.51 1.11
N HIS A 223 -13.34 9.56 1.56
CA HIS A 223 -12.86 10.60 0.67
C HIS A 223 -11.67 10.11 -0.17
N HIS A 224 -11.84 10.01 -1.49
CA HIS A 224 -10.75 9.69 -2.42
C HIS A 224 -10.28 10.92 -3.18
N THR A 225 -8.96 11.06 -3.35
CA THR A 225 -8.44 11.95 -4.40
C THR A 225 -8.64 11.31 -5.77
N THR A 226 -8.51 12.09 -6.85
CA THR A 226 -8.59 11.59 -8.22
C THR A 226 -7.25 11.79 -8.91
N ASP A 227 -6.84 10.81 -9.71
CA ASP A 227 -5.62 10.88 -10.51
C ASP A 227 -5.72 12.07 -11.49
N LEU A 228 -4.89 13.08 -11.24
CA LEU A 228 -4.85 14.32 -12.03
C LEU A 228 -4.30 14.10 -13.44
N SER A 229 -3.76 12.91 -13.76
CA SER A 229 -3.30 12.57 -15.11
C SER A 229 -4.44 12.18 -16.05
N ILE A 230 -5.63 11.81 -15.53
CA ILE A 230 -6.76 11.31 -16.32
C ILE A 230 -7.12 12.18 -17.53
N PRO A 231 -7.22 13.53 -17.42
CA PRO A 231 -7.55 14.38 -18.57
C PRO A 231 -6.55 14.30 -19.73
N PHE A 232 -5.32 13.83 -19.48
CA PHE A 232 -4.26 13.70 -20.47
C PHE A 232 -4.21 12.31 -21.12
N HIS A 233 -5.04 11.36 -20.67
CA HIS A 233 -5.09 10.01 -21.23
C HIS A 233 -5.73 10.02 -22.62
N LYS A 234 -5.30 9.12 -23.50
CA LYS A 234 -6.02 8.84 -24.75
C LYS A 234 -7.16 7.89 -24.45
N THR A 235 -8.41 8.34 -24.64
CA THR A 235 -9.59 7.60 -24.19
C THR A 235 -10.61 7.34 -25.28
N ARG A 236 -11.42 6.30 -25.07
CA ARG A 236 -12.63 6.00 -25.85
C ARG A 236 -13.79 5.71 -24.91
N LEU A 237 -14.91 6.44 -25.08
CA LEU A 237 -16.15 6.18 -24.36
C LEU A 237 -16.76 4.84 -24.82
N LEU A 238 -17.10 4.00 -23.85
CA LEU A 238 -17.76 2.72 -24.06
C LEU A 238 -19.26 2.89 -23.84
N ARG A 239 -20.05 2.33 -24.75
CA ARG A 239 -21.51 2.30 -24.73
C ARG A 239 -21.98 0.88 -24.39
N PRO A 240 -23.06 0.75 -23.59
CA PRO A 240 -23.66 -0.54 -23.27
C PRO A 240 -24.12 -1.28 -24.51
N ASP A 241 -24.26 -2.59 -24.34
CA ASP A 241 -24.81 -3.54 -25.30
C ASP A 241 -24.08 -3.50 -26.65
N THR A 242 -22.77 -3.25 -26.58
CA THR A 242 -21.86 -3.12 -27.73
C THR A 242 -20.65 -4.02 -27.51
N GLU A 243 -20.27 -4.72 -28.57
CA GLU A 243 -18.99 -5.44 -28.65
C GLU A 243 -17.94 -4.51 -29.28
N TYR A 244 -16.75 -4.53 -28.70
CA TYR A 244 -15.65 -3.65 -29.05
C TYR A 244 -14.41 -4.45 -29.38
N GLU A 245 -13.84 -4.17 -30.53
CA GLU A 245 -12.48 -4.54 -30.88
C GLU A 245 -11.78 -3.29 -31.39
N PHE A 246 -10.78 -2.81 -30.64
CA PHE A 246 -10.02 -1.62 -31.03
C PHE A 246 -8.70 -1.52 -30.30
N THR A 247 -7.82 -0.66 -30.84
CA THR A 247 -6.55 -0.31 -30.22
C THR A 247 -6.55 1.16 -29.82
N LEU A 248 -6.03 1.46 -28.64
CA LEU A 248 -5.63 2.81 -28.24
C LEU A 248 -4.12 2.86 -28.14
N PHE A 249 -3.57 4.04 -28.44
CA PHE A 249 -2.13 4.26 -28.44
C PHE A 249 -1.82 5.60 -27.79
N ASP A 250 -0.81 5.59 -26.93
CA ASP A 250 -0.18 6.81 -26.40
C ASP A 250 1.33 6.60 -26.26
N LYS A 251 2.10 7.30 -27.11
CA LYS A 251 3.57 7.26 -27.22
C LYS A 251 4.18 5.87 -27.41
N ASP A 252 4.49 5.15 -26.33
CA ASP A 252 5.13 3.83 -26.36
C ASP A 252 4.24 2.73 -25.77
N VAL A 253 2.99 3.06 -25.44
CA VAL A 253 1.98 2.13 -24.96
C VAL A 253 0.94 1.90 -26.03
N VAL A 254 0.74 0.62 -26.39
CA VAL A 254 -0.30 0.13 -27.30
C VAL A 254 -1.25 -0.75 -26.49
N CYS A 255 -2.52 -0.35 -26.40
CA CYS A 255 -3.56 -1.05 -25.64
C CYS A 255 -4.58 -1.67 -26.59
N ASN A 256 -4.61 -2.99 -26.65
CA ASN A 256 -5.58 -3.73 -27.44
C ASN A 256 -6.78 -4.12 -26.55
N PHE A 257 -7.97 -3.71 -26.96
CA PHE A 257 -9.21 -3.96 -26.24
C PHE A 257 -10.10 -4.88 -27.07
N ASN A 258 -10.44 -6.03 -26.48
CA ASN A 258 -11.52 -6.90 -26.95
C ASN A 258 -12.52 -7.02 -25.79
N LEU A 259 -13.65 -6.32 -25.90
CA LEU A 259 -14.58 -6.11 -24.79
C LEU A 259 -16.01 -6.39 -25.24
N LYS A 260 -16.78 -7.02 -24.36
CA LYS A 260 -18.24 -7.09 -24.44
C LYS A 260 -18.82 -6.35 -23.24
N PHE A 261 -19.53 -5.26 -23.50
CA PHE A 261 -20.10 -4.44 -22.44
C PHE A 261 -21.61 -4.56 -22.43
N THR A 262 -22.19 -4.98 -21.32
CA THR A 262 -23.64 -5.17 -21.13
C THR A 262 -24.12 -4.29 -19.99
N ASN A 263 -25.31 -3.70 -20.14
CA ASN A 263 -25.86 -2.92 -19.04
C ASN A 263 -26.38 -3.83 -17.92
N ARG A 264 -26.23 -3.39 -16.67
CA ARG A 264 -26.93 -4.00 -15.53
C ARG A 264 -28.18 -3.18 -15.22
N ASN A 265 -29.23 -3.84 -14.74
CA ASN A 265 -30.43 -3.15 -14.29
C ASN A 265 -30.08 -2.26 -13.09
N GLY A 266 -30.38 -0.97 -13.19
CA GLY A 266 -30.10 0.03 -12.17
C GLY A 266 -30.67 1.40 -12.54
N THR A 267 -31.06 2.19 -11.54
CA THR A 267 -31.61 3.55 -11.73
C THR A 267 -30.53 4.59 -12.02
N LYS A 268 -29.28 4.34 -11.60
CA LYS A 268 -28.07 5.10 -11.94
C LYS A 268 -26.99 4.13 -12.41
N ASN A 269 -26.35 4.42 -13.54
CA ASN A 269 -25.31 3.58 -14.13
C ASN A 269 -24.09 4.41 -14.52
N TYR A 270 -22.91 4.02 -14.01
CA TYR A 270 -21.64 4.62 -14.41
C TYR A 270 -21.43 4.47 -15.92
N ARG A 271 -20.70 5.43 -16.48
CA ARG A 271 -20.17 5.35 -17.84
C ARG A 271 -18.75 4.82 -17.76
N TYR A 272 -18.29 4.17 -18.82
CA TYR A 272 -16.95 3.57 -18.84
C TYR A 272 -16.14 4.11 -19.99
N ARG A 273 -14.85 4.31 -19.76
CA ARG A 273 -13.87 4.68 -20.77
C ARG A 273 -12.75 3.67 -20.79
N ALA A 274 -12.36 3.24 -21.99
CA ALA A 274 -11.06 2.63 -22.20
C ALA A 274 -10.00 3.72 -22.36
N ALA A 275 -8.79 3.48 -21.85
CA ALA A 275 -7.72 4.45 -21.84
C ALA A 275 -6.36 3.81 -22.12
N ALA A 276 -5.51 4.56 -22.82
CA ALA A 276 -4.07 4.35 -22.91
C ALA A 276 -3.36 5.61 -22.42
N PHE A 277 -2.30 5.43 -21.64
CA PHE A 277 -1.46 6.54 -21.19
C PHE A 277 0.00 6.11 -21.08
N SER A 278 0.88 6.98 -21.57
CA SER A 278 2.31 6.93 -21.33
C SER A 278 2.84 8.33 -21.01
N GLY A 279 3.28 8.53 -19.77
CA GLY A 279 3.77 9.83 -19.36
C GLY A 279 4.22 9.87 -17.91
N VAL A 280 4.36 11.08 -17.41
CA VAL A 280 4.65 11.34 -16.00
C VAL A 280 3.35 11.74 -15.33
N ARG A 281 3.08 11.17 -14.16
CA ARG A 281 2.00 11.59 -13.27
C ARG A 281 2.58 12.09 -11.96
N THR A 282 1.78 12.88 -11.25
CA THR A 282 2.08 13.31 -9.88
C THR A 282 1.32 12.45 -8.88
N TYR A 283 1.91 12.26 -7.70
CA TYR A 283 1.28 11.63 -6.54
C TYR A 283 0.96 12.72 -5.51
N ASN A 284 -0.23 13.33 -5.64
CA ASN A 284 -0.69 14.49 -4.84
C ASN A 284 0.31 15.65 -4.74
N GLY A 285 1.18 15.86 -5.74
CA GLY A 285 2.20 16.91 -5.72
C GLY A 285 3.44 16.58 -4.89
N PHE A 286 3.46 15.49 -4.12
CA PHE A 286 4.59 15.13 -3.24
C PHE A 286 5.71 14.39 -3.94
N ALA A 287 5.38 13.67 -5.01
CA ALA A 287 6.32 12.98 -5.87
C ALA A 287 5.80 12.93 -7.31
N SER A 288 6.67 12.59 -8.24
CA SER A 288 6.31 12.30 -9.63
C SER A 288 6.88 10.95 -10.04
N GLY A 289 6.19 10.26 -10.94
CA GLY A 289 6.66 8.98 -11.48
C GLY A 289 6.19 8.77 -12.91
N GLY A 290 7.01 8.03 -13.66
CA GLY A 290 6.60 7.51 -14.97
C GLY A 290 5.49 6.49 -14.80
N SER A 291 4.46 6.58 -15.63
CA SER A 291 3.34 5.65 -15.67
C SER A 291 3.02 5.27 -17.11
N ARG A 292 2.76 3.97 -17.28
CA ARG A 292 2.33 3.35 -18.52
C ARG A 292 1.15 2.46 -18.18
N LEU A 293 -0.01 2.69 -18.79
CA LEU A 293 -1.21 1.93 -18.46
C LEU A 293 -2.13 1.72 -19.65
N CYS A 294 -2.80 0.56 -19.61
CA CYS A 294 -4.03 0.27 -20.31
C CYS A 294 -5.12 0.10 -19.25
N ALA A 295 -6.23 0.82 -19.36
CA ALA A 295 -7.26 0.80 -18.33
C ALA A 295 -8.66 0.87 -18.90
N ILE A 296 -9.61 0.36 -18.11
CA ILE A 296 -11.03 0.67 -18.22
C ILE A 296 -11.43 1.26 -16.87
N TYR A 297 -11.94 2.49 -16.87
CA TYR A 297 -12.38 3.13 -15.64
C TYR A 297 -13.80 3.67 -15.73
N ALA A 298 -14.45 3.69 -14.57
CA ALA A 298 -15.79 4.24 -14.39
C ALA A 298 -15.75 5.77 -14.30
N CYS A 299 -16.80 6.39 -14.83
CA CYS A 299 -17.01 7.83 -14.87
C CYS A 299 -18.44 8.14 -14.45
N ALA A 300 -18.63 9.16 -13.62
CA ALA A 300 -19.96 9.55 -13.14
C ALA A 300 -20.86 10.03 -14.30
N ASN A 301 -20.27 10.59 -15.36
CA ASN A 301 -21.00 11.02 -16.55
C ASN A 301 -20.18 10.79 -17.85
N ASN A 302 -20.60 11.43 -18.94
CA ASN A 302 -19.98 11.29 -20.25
C ASN A 302 -18.67 12.08 -20.41
N THR A 303 -18.22 12.89 -19.47
CA THR A 303 -16.97 13.67 -19.54
C THR A 303 -15.80 12.92 -18.91
N ILE A 304 -14.57 13.23 -19.36
CA ILE A 304 -13.36 12.55 -18.87
C ILE A 304 -13.01 12.96 -17.45
N GLU A 305 -13.33 14.19 -17.08
CA GLU A 305 -13.09 14.77 -15.75
C GLU A 305 -13.90 14.06 -14.67
N SER A 306 -15.03 13.45 -15.04
CA SER A 306 -15.88 12.67 -14.13
C SER A 306 -15.37 11.25 -13.85
N CYS A 307 -14.28 10.84 -14.51
CA CYS A 307 -13.71 9.51 -14.35
C CYS A 307 -12.93 9.38 -13.04
N GLY A 308 -13.07 8.23 -12.37
CA GLY A 308 -12.56 8.03 -11.02
C GLY A 308 -13.41 8.67 -9.92
N GLN A 309 -14.52 9.32 -10.25
CA GLN A 309 -15.44 9.91 -9.28
C GLN A 309 -16.62 8.98 -8.97
N ARG A 310 -17.07 8.99 -7.71
CA ARG A 310 -18.32 8.34 -7.28
C ARG A 310 -19.51 9.27 -7.53
N TYR A 311 -20.70 8.69 -7.63
CA TYR A 311 -21.93 9.50 -7.54
C TYR A 311 -22.00 10.22 -6.20
N ALA A 312 -22.34 11.50 -6.26
CA ALA A 312 -22.84 12.24 -5.10
C ALA A 312 -24.27 11.79 -4.76
#